data_AF-A0A103ZJ26-F1
#
_entry.id   AF-A0A103ZJ26-F1
#
_cell.length_a   1.000
_cell.length_b   1.000
_cell.length_c   1.000
_cell.angle_alpha   90.00
_cell.angle_beta   90.00
_cell.angle_gamma   90.00
#
_symmetry.space_group_name_H-M   'P 1'
#
loop_
_entity.id
_entity.type
_entity.pdbx_description
1 polymer ?
#
loop_
_entity_poly.entity_id
_entity_poly.type
_entity_poly.pdbx_seq_one_letter_code
_entity_poly.pdbx_strand_id
1 'polypeptide(L)'
;MFVLDGMLMLPDRRPVSLLEVAGSRGIIVVGVGRGGERGFQMVHRFHDVGERLAAVDIQLAFVYPRESARHVMDPISVASVRLRRHPCLLLDADDCSCAQSVPPRILQAVYLGAEMKCLARLDVDARNAAWEIELQAFLMACQIDPPH
;
A
#
# COMPACT_ATOMS: atom_id res chain seq x y z
N MET A 1 7.12 13.44 -0.18
CA MET A 1 5.81 13.95 0.25
C MET A 1 4.80 13.26 -0.66
N PHE A 2 3.87 12.48 -0.11
CA PHE A 2 2.87 11.79 -0.92
C PHE A 2 1.94 12.82 -1.53
N VAL A 3 1.79 12.80 -2.85
CA VAL A 3 0.77 13.61 -3.52
C VAL A 3 -0.50 12.77 -3.53
N LEU A 4 -1.47 13.17 -2.71
CA LEU A 4 -2.72 12.43 -2.50
C LEU A 4 -3.70 12.53 -3.68
N ASP A 5 -3.32 13.26 -4.73
CA ASP A 5 -4.18 13.69 -5.85
C ASP A 5 -3.77 13.05 -7.19
N GLY A 6 -2.86 12.07 -7.18
CA GLY A 6 -2.48 11.34 -8.40
C GLY A 6 -3.49 10.24 -8.73
N MET A 7 -3.72 10.00 -10.02
CA MET A 7 -4.64 8.96 -10.49
C MET A 7 -4.04 7.57 -10.19
N LEU A 8 -4.66 6.83 -9.28
CA LEU A 8 -4.31 5.45 -9.01
C LEU A 8 -5.18 4.52 -9.86
N MET A 9 -4.61 3.38 -10.25
CA MET A 9 -5.33 2.34 -10.96
C MET A 9 -5.37 1.05 -10.17
N LEU A 10 -6.54 0.45 -10.09
CA LEU A 10 -6.71 -0.93 -9.65
C LEU A 10 -6.10 -1.91 -10.67
N PRO A 11 -5.83 -3.17 -10.28
CA PRO A 11 -5.27 -4.19 -11.16
C PRO A 11 -6.16 -4.47 -12.40
N ASP A 12 -7.46 -4.21 -12.29
CA ASP A 12 -8.43 -4.33 -13.38
C ASP A 12 -8.54 -3.08 -14.27
N ARG A 13 -7.57 -2.16 -14.16
CA ARG A 13 -7.45 -0.90 -14.92
C ARG A 13 -8.57 0.11 -14.63
N ARG A 14 -9.25 -0.02 -13.50
CA ARG A 14 -10.19 1.00 -13.04
C ARG A 14 -9.44 2.12 -12.32
N PRO A 15 -9.68 3.39 -12.69
CA PRO A 15 -9.15 4.49 -11.91
C PRO A 15 -9.83 4.57 -10.56
N VAL A 16 -9.07 4.94 -9.54
CA VAL A 16 -9.54 5.12 -8.17
C VAL A 16 -8.71 6.19 -7.48
N SER A 17 -9.33 6.96 -6.60
CA SER A 17 -8.62 7.87 -5.69
C SER A 17 -8.30 7.19 -4.36
N LEU A 18 -7.28 7.66 -3.64
CA LEU A 18 -6.99 7.15 -2.29
C LEU A 18 -8.16 7.35 -1.34
N LEU A 19 -8.95 8.41 -1.51
CA LEU A 19 -10.10 8.71 -0.67
C LEU A 19 -11.22 7.67 -0.85
N GLU A 20 -11.44 7.19 -2.09
CA GLU A 20 -12.41 6.12 -2.37
C GLU A 20 -11.98 4.76 -1.82
N VAL A 21 -10.67 4.53 -1.67
CA VAL A 21 -10.12 3.30 -1.08
C VAL A 21 -10.04 3.41 0.45
N ALA A 22 -10.00 4.61 1.02
CA ALA A 22 -9.83 4.80 2.44
C ALA A 22 -11.05 4.32 3.25
N GLY A 23 -10.79 3.71 4.41
CA GLY A 23 -11.83 3.35 5.37
C GLY A 23 -12.21 4.54 6.25
N SER A 24 -13.21 4.34 7.12
CA SER A 24 -13.72 5.39 8.01
C SER A 24 -12.67 5.94 8.99
N ARG A 25 -11.67 5.12 9.36
CA ARG A 25 -10.54 5.52 10.21
C ARG A 25 -9.31 5.94 9.41
N GLY A 26 -9.27 5.65 8.11
CA GLY A 26 -8.22 6.06 7.20
C GLY A 26 -7.66 4.92 6.35
N ILE A 27 -6.43 5.12 5.87
CA ILE A 27 -5.72 4.20 4.98
C ILE A 27 -4.22 4.20 5.26
N ILE A 28 -3.61 3.02 5.25
CA ILE A 28 -2.17 2.86 5.24
C ILE A 28 -1.75 2.60 3.79
N VAL A 29 -0.93 3.51 3.27
CA VAL A 29 -0.38 3.45 1.92
C VAL A 29 1.06 2.99 2.01
N VAL A 30 1.41 1.92 1.32
CA VAL A 30 2.78 1.42 1.22
C VAL A 30 3.27 1.62 -0.20
N GLY A 31 4.09 2.65 -0.42
CA GLY A 31 4.79 2.89 -1.67
C GLY A 31 5.90 1.86 -1.88
N VAL A 32 5.81 1.08 -2.95
CA VAL A 32 6.79 0.03 -3.28
C VAL A 32 7.79 0.58 -4.28
N GLY A 33 9.03 0.80 -3.85
CA GLY A 33 10.10 1.28 -4.72
C GLY A 33 10.42 0.33 -5.89
N ARG A 34 11.17 0.85 -6.87
CA ARG A 34 11.60 0.06 -8.03
C ARG A 34 12.37 -1.19 -7.61
N GLY A 35 12.03 -2.34 -8.19
CA GLY A 35 12.62 -3.63 -7.83
C GLY A 35 12.13 -4.21 -6.49
N GLY A 36 11.01 -3.72 -5.95
CA GLY A 36 10.30 -4.37 -4.84
C GLY A 36 9.57 -5.65 -5.27
N GLU A 37 9.02 -6.36 -4.28
CA GLU A 37 8.29 -7.62 -4.45
C GLU A 37 7.06 -7.47 -5.37
N ARG A 38 6.60 -8.60 -5.93
CA ARG A 38 5.42 -8.63 -6.81
C ARG A 38 4.13 -8.39 -6.04
N GLY A 39 3.11 -7.83 -6.70
CA GLY A 39 1.82 -7.49 -6.06
C GLY A 39 1.17 -8.67 -5.36
N PHE A 40 1.07 -9.82 -6.02
CA PHE A 40 0.51 -11.03 -5.39
C PHE A 40 1.31 -11.50 -4.17
N GLN A 41 2.63 -11.28 -4.11
CA GLN A 41 3.45 -11.63 -2.94
C GLN A 41 3.10 -10.73 -1.77
N MET A 42 2.94 -9.42 -2.01
CA MET A 42 2.50 -8.48 -0.98
C MET A 42 1.08 -8.80 -0.50
N VAL A 43 0.15 -9.09 -1.41
CA VAL A 43 -1.22 -9.51 -1.05
C VAL A 43 -1.21 -10.78 -0.22
N HIS A 44 -0.41 -11.78 -0.61
CA HIS A 44 -0.35 -13.04 0.12
C HIS A 44 0.24 -12.87 1.53
N ARG A 45 1.36 -12.15 1.67
CA ARG A 45 2.06 -11.99 2.95
C ARG A 45 1.31 -11.10 3.94
N PHE A 46 0.70 -10.02 3.45
CA PHE A 46 0.00 -9.06 4.28
C PHE A 46 -1.51 -9.27 4.31
N HIS A 47 -2.00 -10.42 3.83
CA HIS A 47 -3.42 -10.77 3.86
C HIS A 47 -4.01 -10.68 5.27
N ASP A 48 -3.43 -11.40 6.22
CA ASP A 48 -4.00 -11.52 7.57
C ASP A 48 -3.95 -10.18 8.32
N VAL A 49 -2.92 -9.37 8.05
CA VAL A 49 -2.81 -8.01 8.61
C VAL A 49 -3.79 -7.07 7.94
N GLY A 50 -3.98 -7.18 6.62
CA GLY A 50 -4.93 -6.42 5.84
C GLY A 50 -6.37 -6.68 6.29
N GLU A 51 -6.76 -7.93 6.50
CA GLU A 51 -8.07 -8.31 7.04
C GLU A 51 -8.30 -7.74 8.45
N ARG A 52 -7.28 -7.78 9.31
CA ARG A 52 -7.37 -7.19 10.66
C ARG A 52 -7.49 -5.68 10.64
N LEU A 53 -6.78 -4.99 9.74
CA LEU A 53 -6.92 -3.55 9.54
C LEU A 53 -8.31 -3.21 8.99
N ALA A 54 -8.78 -3.96 8.00
CA ALA A 54 -10.10 -3.76 7.41
C ALA A 54 -11.23 -3.98 8.44
N ALA A 55 -11.06 -4.93 9.37
CA ALA A 55 -12.00 -5.16 10.48
C ALA A 55 -12.12 -3.98 11.45
N VAL A 56 -11.13 -3.08 11.48
CA VAL A 56 -11.17 -1.81 12.23
C VAL A 56 -11.34 -0.60 11.31
N ASP A 57 -11.84 -0.79 10.09
CA ASP A 57 -12.03 0.26 9.07
C ASP A 57 -10.77 1.08 8.71
N ILE A 58 -9.60 0.45 8.80
CA ILE A 58 -8.35 0.97 8.24
C ILE A 58 -8.02 0.17 6.99
N GLN A 59 -7.89 0.82 5.84
CA GLN A 59 -7.58 0.13 4.60
C GLN A 59 -6.07 0.02 4.41
N LEU A 60 -5.58 -1.06 3.81
CA LEU A 60 -4.16 -1.24 3.48
C LEU A 60 -4.02 -1.29 1.97
N ALA A 61 -3.23 -0.38 1.40
CA ALA A 61 -2.98 -0.30 -0.03
C ALA A 61 -1.49 -0.30 -0.36
N PHE A 62 -1.06 -1.20 -1.25
CA PHE A 62 0.28 -1.17 -1.83
C PHE A 62 0.25 -0.40 -3.14
N VAL A 63 1.02 0.69 -3.22
CA VAL A 63 1.10 1.56 -4.40
C VAL A 63 2.42 1.29 -5.11
N TYR A 64 2.32 0.88 -6.37
CA TYR A 64 3.47 0.62 -7.24
C TYR A 64 3.68 1.76 -8.23
N PRO A 65 4.93 2.07 -8.62
CA PRO A 65 5.22 2.98 -9.70
C PRO A 65 4.78 2.39 -11.04
N ARG A 66 4.53 3.25 -12.04
CA ARG A 66 4.10 2.83 -13.38
C ARG A 66 5.03 1.80 -14.01
N GLU A 67 6.33 1.95 -13.80
CA GLU A 67 7.37 1.01 -14.28
C GLU A 67 7.17 -0.42 -13.76
N SER A 68 6.55 -0.57 -12.59
CA SER A 68 6.23 -1.84 -11.95
C SER A 68 4.82 -2.35 -12.27
N ALA A 69 4.13 -1.78 -13.28
CA ALA A 69 2.77 -2.19 -13.69
C ALA A 69 2.64 -3.71 -13.90
N ARG A 70 3.68 -4.35 -14.43
CA ARG A 70 3.74 -5.81 -14.62
C ARG A 70 3.62 -6.63 -13.33
N HIS A 71 3.84 -6.04 -12.16
CA HIS A 71 3.70 -6.69 -10.85
C HIS A 71 2.31 -6.49 -10.24
N VAL A 72 1.52 -5.53 -10.74
CA VAL A 72 0.17 -5.24 -10.26
C VAL A 72 -0.87 -5.82 -11.22
N MET A 73 -0.64 -5.66 -12.53
CA MET A 73 -1.54 -6.07 -13.60
C MET A 73 -1.32 -7.50 -14.07
N ASP A 74 -0.43 -8.27 -13.44
CA ASP A 74 -0.29 -9.68 -13.80
C ASP A 74 -1.56 -10.46 -13.41
N PRO A 75 -1.93 -11.51 -14.17
CA PRO A 75 -3.16 -12.25 -13.93
C PRO A 75 -3.29 -12.81 -12.50
N ILE A 76 -2.17 -13.13 -11.84
CA ILE A 76 -2.15 -13.69 -10.48
C ILE A 76 -2.47 -12.59 -9.47
N SER A 77 -1.88 -11.40 -9.61
CA SER A 77 -2.18 -10.23 -8.77
C SER A 77 -3.63 -9.78 -8.94
N VAL A 78 -4.14 -9.74 -10.17
CA VAL A 78 -5.55 -9.42 -10.44
C VAL A 78 -6.49 -10.43 -9.78
N ALA A 79 -6.21 -11.73 -9.92
CA ALA A 79 -7.01 -12.77 -9.29
C ALA A 79 -6.92 -12.71 -7.75
N SER A 80 -5.73 -12.44 -7.21
CA SER A 80 -5.48 -12.38 -5.77
C SER A 80 -6.26 -11.24 -5.12
N VAL A 81 -6.27 -10.04 -5.70
CA VAL A 81 -7.05 -8.90 -5.18
C VAL A 81 -8.55 -9.16 -5.28
N ARG A 82 -9.02 -9.81 -6.35
CA ARG A 82 -10.45 -10.18 -6.49
C ARG A 82 -10.90 -11.20 -5.45
N LEU A 83 -10.03 -12.16 -5.12
CA LEU A 83 -10.34 -13.22 -4.17
C LEU A 83 -10.22 -12.77 -2.71
N ARG A 84 -9.22 -11.96 -2.40
CA ARG A 84 -8.85 -11.62 -1.02
C ARG A 84 -9.34 -10.26 -0.55
N ARG A 85 -9.70 -9.33 -1.46
CA ARG A 85 -10.17 -7.95 -1.21
C ARG A 85 -9.19 -7.04 -0.44
N HIS A 86 -8.56 -7.53 0.63
CA HIS A 86 -7.54 -6.86 1.42
C HIS A 86 -6.25 -7.70 1.47
N PRO A 87 -5.08 -7.07 1.35
CA PRO A 87 -4.83 -5.66 1.06
C PRO A 87 -5.11 -5.29 -0.41
N CYS A 88 -5.37 -4.00 -0.66
CA CYS A 88 -5.55 -3.45 -2.00
C CYS A 88 -4.21 -3.29 -2.72
N LEU A 89 -4.21 -3.52 -4.04
CA LEU A 89 -3.08 -3.18 -4.91
C LEU A 89 -3.47 -2.01 -5.80
N LEU A 90 -2.59 -1.02 -5.88
CA LEU A 90 -2.78 0.19 -6.66
C LEU A 90 -1.53 0.45 -7.50
N LEU A 91 -1.75 0.96 -8.70
CA LEU A 91 -0.71 1.42 -9.61
C LEU A 91 -0.79 2.95 -9.72
N ASP A 92 0.31 3.63 -9.39
CA ASP A 92 0.49 5.05 -9.64
C ASP A 92 0.71 5.26 -11.15
N ALA A 93 -0.37 5.59 -11.86
CA ALA A 93 -0.38 5.68 -13.32
C ALA A 93 0.35 6.92 -13.85
N ASP A 94 0.25 8.01 -13.08
CA ASP A 94 0.79 9.32 -13.43
C ASP A 94 2.21 9.53 -12.89
N ASP A 95 2.74 8.57 -12.12
CA ASP A 95 3.99 8.69 -11.34
C ASP A 95 4.03 9.94 -10.43
N CYS A 96 2.86 10.53 -10.16
CA CYS A 96 2.72 11.76 -9.39
C CYS A 96 2.63 11.49 -7.89
N SER A 97 2.14 10.31 -7.48
CA SER A 97 1.64 10.06 -6.13
C SER A 97 2.73 9.61 -5.16
N CYS A 98 3.60 8.70 -5.61
CA CYS A 98 4.59 7.98 -4.79
C CYS A 98 5.90 7.68 -5.54
N ALA A 99 5.80 7.40 -6.84
CA ALA A 99 6.82 6.68 -7.62
C ALA A 99 8.15 7.40 -7.79
N GLN A 100 8.15 8.73 -7.98
CA GLN A 100 9.38 9.48 -8.25
C GLN A 100 10.30 9.62 -7.03
N SER A 101 9.78 9.48 -5.81
CA SER A 101 10.54 9.78 -4.59
C SER A 101 10.95 8.56 -3.76
N VAL A 102 10.41 7.36 -4.00
CA VAL A 102 10.79 6.16 -3.24
C VAL A 102 12.03 5.53 -3.88
N PRO A 103 13.17 5.44 -3.18
CA PRO A 103 14.37 4.83 -3.73
C PRO A 103 14.13 3.36 -4.11
N PRO A 104 14.90 2.81 -5.07
CA PRO A 104 14.81 1.41 -5.42
C PRO A 104 14.97 0.52 -4.18
N ARG A 105 14.12 -0.51 -4.05
CA ARG A 105 14.13 -1.48 -2.93
C ARG A 105 13.82 -0.90 -1.56
N ILE A 106 13.24 0.30 -1.48
CA ILE A 106 12.67 0.83 -0.24
C ILE A 106 11.16 0.71 -0.30
N LEU A 107 10.56 0.34 0.83
CA LEU A 107 9.12 0.41 1.08
C LEU A 107 8.87 1.62 1.95
N GLN A 108 7.94 2.48 1.54
CA GLN A 108 7.55 3.64 2.31
C GLN A 108 6.09 3.49 2.74
N ALA A 109 5.88 3.17 4.01
CA ALA A 109 4.55 3.08 4.61
C ALA A 109 4.16 4.43 5.22
N VAL A 110 2.97 4.90 4.91
CA VAL A 110 2.37 6.10 5.50
C VAL A 110 0.95 5.78 5.94
N TYR A 111 0.66 6.07 7.20
CA TYR A 111 -0.69 6.03 7.71
C TYR A 111 -1.34 7.40 7.53
N LEU A 112 -2.41 7.43 6.75
CA LEU A 112 -3.28 8.57 6.55
C LEU A 112 -4.54 8.35 7.38
N GLY A 113 -4.86 9.28 8.29
CA GLY A 113 -6.11 9.23 9.04
C GLY A 113 -7.34 9.53 8.17
N ALA A 114 -8.52 9.53 8.77
CA ALA A 114 -9.78 9.85 8.09
C ALA A 114 -9.77 11.23 7.39
N GLU A 115 -9.05 12.21 7.91
CA GLU A 115 -8.87 13.53 7.29
C GLU A 115 -7.78 13.56 6.20
N MET A 116 -7.27 12.40 5.79
CA MET A 116 -6.14 12.23 4.86
C MET A 116 -4.85 12.96 5.29
N LYS A 117 -4.73 13.22 6.60
CA LYS A 117 -3.51 13.74 7.22
C LYS A 117 -2.57 12.59 7.56
N CYS A 118 -1.29 12.78 7.30
CA CYS A 118 -0.25 11.85 7.69
C CYS A 118 -0.16 11.77 9.22
N LEU A 119 -0.47 10.60 9.78
CA LEU A 119 -0.38 10.32 11.22
C LEU A 119 0.91 9.58 11.56
N ALA A 120 1.39 8.72 10.67
CA ALA A 120 2.63 7.98 10.88
C ALA A 120 3.33 7.68 9.56
N ARG A 121 4.66 7.51 9.60
CA ARG A 121 5.46 7.10 8.45
C ARG A 121 6.57 6.15 8.89
N LEU A 122 6.86 5.17 8.04
CA LEU A 122 7.98 4.26 8.17
C LEU A 122 8.61 4.02 6.79
N ASP A 123 9.93 4.18 6.71
CA ASP A 123 10.71 3.78 5.53
C ASP A 123 11.47 2.49 5.88
N VAL A 124 11.23 1.41 5.12
CA VAL A 124 11.82 0.07 5.35
C VAL A 124 12.68 -0.32 4.14
N ASP A 125 13.90 -0.79 4.37
CA ASP A 125 14.75 -1.33 3.29
C ASP A 125 14.36 -2.79 3.00
N ALA A 126 13.84 -3.07 1.81
CA ALA A 126 13.44 -4.41 1.39
C ALA A 126 14.63 -5.38 1.21
N ARG A 127 15.88 -4.89 1.28
CA ARG A 127 17.08 -5.75 1.31
C ARG A 127 17.32 -6.36 2.69
N ASN A 128 16.76 -5.78 3.75
CA ASN A 128 16.90 -6.29 5.10
C ASN A 128 16.04 -7.55 5.25
N ALA A 129 16.59 -8.69 5.68
CA ALA A 129 15.81 -9.91 5.88
C ALA A 129 14.64 -9.74 6.88
N ALA A 130 14.70 -8.74 7.76
CA ALA A 130 13.65 -8.42 8.73
C ALA A 130 12.57 -7.44 8.22
N TRP A 131 12.65 -6.98 6.96
CA TRP A 131 11.76 -5.93 6.42
C TRP A 131 10.27 -6.27 6.60
N GLU A 132 9.91 -7.54 6.45
CA GLU A 132 8.54 -8.02 6.56
C GLU A 132 8.01 -7.89 7.99
N ILE A 133 8.85 -8.24 8.96
CA ILE A 133 8.54 -8.14 10.40
C ILE A 133 8.42 -6.68 10.81
N GLU A 134 9.33 -5.81 10.34
CA GLU A 134 9.30 -4.37 10.62
C GLU A 134 8.03 -3.71 10.07
N LEU A 135 7.67 -4.01 8.82
CA LEU A 135 6.45 -3.48 8.21
C LEU A 135 5.21 -4.02 8.93
N GLN A 136 5.15 -5.31 9.24
CA GLN A 136 4.04 -5.91 9.98
C GLN A 136 3.89 -5.27 11.36
N ALA A 137 4.97 -5.04 12.09
CA ALA A 137 4.95 -4.39 13.39
C ALA A 137 4.36 -2.97 13.31
N PHE A 138 4.73 -2.20 12.29
CA PHE A 138 4.16 -0.87 12.04
C PHE A 138 2.66 -0.91 11.73
N LEU A 139 2.24 -1.83 10.84
CA LEU A 139 0.83 -2.01 10.49
C LEU A 139 0.00 -2.38 11.72
N MET A 140 0.53 -3.26 12.57
CA MET A 140 -0.10 -3.65 13.83
C MET A 140 -0.15 -2.49 14.84
N ALA A 141 0.90 -1.68 14.93
CA ALA A 141 0.91 -0.50 15.79
C ALA A 141 -0.17 0.52 15.41
N CYS A 142 -0.40 0.71 14.10
CA CYS A 142 -1.46 1.60 13.60
C CYS A 142 -2.89 1.13 13.98
N GLN A 143 -3.08 -0.16 14.29
CA GLN A 143 -4.38 -0.66 14.79
C GLN A 143 -4.65 -0.25 16.25
N ILE A 144 -3.59 -0.12 17.06
CA ILE A 144 -3.70 -0.05 18.52
C ILE A 144 -3.91 1.40 18.98
N ASP A 145 -3.33 2.38 18.29
CA ASP A 145 -3.65 3.81 18.40
C ASP A 145 -2.92 4.57 17.28
N PRO A 146 -3.44 5.67 16.73
CA PRO A 146 -2.62 6.57 15.94
C PRO A 146 -1.54 7.14 16.88
N PRO A 147 -0.24 7.00 16.58
CA PRO A 147 0.78 7.66 17.38
C PRO A 147 0.49 9.17 17.36
N HIS A 148 0.31 9.74 18.56
CA HIS A 148 0.08 11.17 18.79
C HIS A 148 1.38 11.96 18.64
#